data_AF-A0A2H3BY13-F1
#
_entry.id   AF-A0A2H3BY13-F1
#
_cell.length_a   1.000
_cell.length_b   1.000
_cell.length_c   1.000
_cell.angle_alpha   90.00
_cell.angle_beta   90.00
_cell.angle_gamma   90.00
#
_symmetry.space_group_name_H-M   'P 1'
#
loop_
_entity.id
_entity.type
_entity.pdbx_description
1 polymer ?
#
loop_
_entity_poly.entity_id
_entity_poly.type
_entity_poly.pdbx_seq_one_letter_code
_entity_poly.pdbx_strand_id
1 'polypeptide(L)'
;MKALMYLQGLDKNAIPGMSVTPSRAEEENADKKLSEIDEIISKIYGNMSACHFSQQNWKRTIETADKALTKNEKNYKALFRKGKALGEQGYIERAIKVLEDLKKKSPEDGPKADAEIARLNAIDKARAKVERQKLKGFLTREREPKSKSKAAATTDHEEEIESIVSPGVASSS
;
A
#
# COMPACT_ATOMS: atom_id res chain seq x y z
N MET A 1 17.49 17.79 14.91
CA MET A 1 16.84 19.03 14.41
C MET A 1 17.75 20.26 14.44
N LYS A 2 18.54 20.49 15.50
CA LYS A 2 19.42 21.69 15.60
C LYS A 2 20.49 21.79 14.49
N ALA A 3 21.11 20.68 14.08
CA ALA A 3 22.12 20.67 13.02
C ALA A 3 21.58 21.08 11.64
N LEU A 4 20.36 20.67 11.30
CA LEU A 4 19.71 21.05 10.04
C LEU A 4 19.43 22.56 9.98
N MET A 5 18.98 23.14 11.09
CA MET A 5 18.70 24.57 11.19
C MET A 5 19.98 25.40 11.05
N TYR A 6 21.09 24.94 11.63
CA TYR A 6 22.39 25.60 11.51
C TYR A 6 22.91 25.55 10.07
N LEU A 7 22.83 24.38 9.41
CA LEU A 7 23.24 24.21 8.01
C LEU A 7 22.39 25.06 7.04
N GLN A 8 21.07 25.13 7.26
CA GLN A 8 20.19 25.98 6.45
C GLN A 8 20.40 27.48 6.71
N GLY A 9 20.89 27.85 7.91
CA GLY A 9 21.27 29.22 8.24
C GLY A 9 22.58 29.66 7.58
N LEU A 10 23.55 28.75 7.47
CA LEU A 10 24.83 29.02 6.80
C LEU A 10 24.67 29.30 5.30
N ASP A 11 23.78 28.57 4.63
CA ASP A 11 23.48 28.77 3.20
C ASP A 11 22.89 30.17 2.91
N LYS A 12 22.02 30.67 3.79
CA LYS A 12 21.43 32.01 3.66
C LYS A 12 22.39 33.15 4.00
N ASN A 13 23.33 32.92 4.92
CA ASN A 13 24.33 33.92 5.31
C ASN A 13 25.53 33.97 4.35
N ALA A 14 25.63 33.07 3.38
CA ALA A 14 26.71 33.05 2.39
C ALA A 14 26.56 34.09 1.26
N ILE A 15 25.46 34.88 1.24
CA ILE A 15 25.26 35.95 0.26
C ILE A 15 25.01 37.29 0.98
N PRO A 16 26.05 38.10 1.23
CA PRO A 16 25.85 39.47 1.69
C PRO A 16 25.35 40.31 0.49
N GLY A 17 24.03 40.51 0.37
CA GLY A 17 23.50 41.63 -0.43
C GLY A 17 22.33 41.39 -1.40
N MET A 18 21.48 40.37 -1.27
CA MET A 18 20.31 40.24 -2.18
C MET A 18 18.97 40.27 -1.43
N SER A 19 18.25 41.38 -1.61
CA SER A 19 16.84 41.55 -1.26
C SER A 19 15.96 40.50 -1.96
N VAL A 20 15.22 39.69 -1.20
CA VAL A 20 14.28 38.70 -1.76
C VAL A 20 12.86 39.25 -1.72
N THR A 21 12.36 39.65 -2.89
CA THR A 21 10.94 39.61 -3.23
C THR A 21 10.54 38.16 -3.54
N PRO A 22 9.35 37.66 -3.15
CA PRO A 22 8.99 36.28 -3.43
C PRO A 22 8.25 36.19 -4.79
N SER A 23 8.94 35.76 -5.85
CA SER A 23 8.29 35.24 -7.05
C SER A 23 8.55 33.74 -7.18
N ARG A 24 7.49 33.00 -6.87
CA ARG A 24 7.04 31.72 -7.42
C ARG A 24 7.88 31.08 -8.54
N ALA A 25 8.22 29.81 -8.27
CA ALA A 25 8.39 28.69 -9.19
C ALA A 25 9.47 28.80 -10.26
N GLU A 26 10.63 28.20 -10.00
CA GLU A 26 11.53 27.70 -11.05
C GLU A 26 11.99 26.29 -10.68
N GLU A 27 11.42 25.33 -11.41
CA GLU A 27 12.05 24.05 -11.70
C GLU A 27 13.31 24.34 -12.51
N GLU A 28 14.48 24.09 -11.94
CA GLU A 28 15.72 24.09 -12.72
C GLU A 28 16.51 22.83 -12.42
N ASN A 29 16.32 21.85 -13.31
CA ASN A 29 17.31 20.86 -13.67
C ASN A 29 18.50 21.60 -14.29
N ALA A 30 19.45 21.98 -13.45
CA ALA A 30 20.79 22.34 -13.84
C ALA A 30 21.70 21.59 -12.87
N ASP A 31 22.79 21.01 -13.37
CA ASP A 31 23.85 20.39 -12.58
C ASP A 31 24.44 21.41 -11.59
N LYS A 32 23.69 21.71 -10.54
CA LYS A 32 24.12 22.46 -9.39
C LYS A 32 25.18 21.60 -8.76
N LYS A 33 26.43 22.03 -8.88
CA LYS A 33 27.54 21.49 -8.10
C LYS A 33 27.03 21.38 -6.66
N LEU A 34 26.73 20.16 -6.21
CA LEU A 34 26.13 19.94 -4.89
C LEU A 34 27.05 20.64 -3.90
N SER A 35 26.51 21.62 -3.17
CA SER A 35 27.26 22.18 -2.06
C SER A 35 27.50 21.04 -1.07
N GLU A 36 28.65 21.05 -0.41
CA GLU A 36 28.95 20.07 0.65
C GLU A 36 27.82 20.08 1.72
N ILE A 37 27.22 21.25 1.92
CA ILE A 37 26.04 21.46 2.77
C ILE A 37 24.82 20.68 2.24
N ASP A 38 24.49 20.75 0.94
CA ASP A 38 23.37 20.02 0.37
C ASP A 38 23.55 18.50 0.44
N GLU A 39 24.78 18.02 0.28
CA GLU A 39 25.09 16.60 0.44
C GLU A 39 24.88 16.14 1.89
N ILE A 40 25.35 16.94 2.87
CA ILE A 40 25.13 16.66 4.30
C ILE A 40 23.63 16.72 4.63
N ILE A 41 22.90 17.72 4.12
CA ILE A 41 21.45 17.84 4.32
C ILE A 41 20.73 16.61 3.74
N SER A 42 21.11 16.15 2.54
CA SER A 42 20.53 14.95 1.95
C SER A 42 20.81 13.71 2.79
N LYS A 43 22.02 13.55 3.34
CA LYS A 43 22.36 12.45 4.27
C LYS A 43 21.51 12.51 5.55
N ILE A 44 21.32 13.70 6.12
CA ILE A 44 20.47 13.90 7.32
C ILE A 44 19.03 13.49 7.03
N TYR A 45 18.43 14.00 5.96
CA TYR A 45 17.07 13.63 5.58
C TYR A 45 16.96 12.15 5.20
N GLY A 46 17.98 11.59 4.56
CA GLY A 46 18.11 10.17 4.27
C GLY A 46 18.08 9.32 5.55
N ASN A 47 18.78 9.73 6.60
CA ASN A 47 18.74 9.06 7.90
C ASN A 47 17.39 9.26 8.60
N MET A 48 16.79 10.45 8.52
CA MET A 48 15.45 10.70 9.07
C MET A 48 14.39 9.81 8.41
N SER A 49 14.43 9.63 7.09
CA SER A 49 13.54 8.72 6.38
C SER A 49 13.70 7.29 6.86
N ALA A 50 14.92 6.84 7.16
CA ALA A 50 15.16 5.52 7.74
C ALA A 50 14.53 5.38 9.14
N CYS A 51 14.68 6.38 10.00
CA CYS A 51 14.05 6.39 11.31
C CYS A 51 12.52 6.32 11.23
N HIS A 52 11.91 7.13 10.35
CA HIS A 52 10.46 7.09 10.14
C HIS A 52 10.00 5.78 9.51
N PHE A 53 10.80 5.17 8.64
CA PHE A 53 10.54 3.86 8.06
C PHE A 53 10.47 2.78 9.14
N SER A 54 11.45 2.75 10.07
CA SER A 54 11.43 1.82 11.22
C SER A 54 10.26 2.05 12.17
N GLN A 55 9.75 3.28 12.25
CA GLN A 55 8.56 3.63 13.04
C GLN A 55 7.23 3.39 12.29
N GLN A 56 7.27 2.80 11.08
CA GLN A 56 6.11 2.59 10.21
C GLN A 56 5.34 3.88 9.88
N ASN A 57 5.99 5.03 9.99
CA ASN A 57 5.40 6.31 9.62
C ASN A 57 5.65 6.57 8.14
N TRP A 58 4.85 5.92 7.29
CA TRP A 58 5.04 5.92 5.83
C TRP A 58 4.92 7.32 5.23
N LYS A 59 3.97 8.13 5.71
CA LYS A 59 3.77 9.50 5.23
C LYS A 59 5.01 10.36 5.46
N ARG A 60 5.54 10.39 6.69
CA ARG A 60 6.77 11.14 6.99
C ARG A 60 8.00 10.56 6.31
N THR A 61 8.04 9.25 6.09
CA THR A 61 9.12 8.62 5.33
C THR A 61 9.18 9.18 3.92
N ILE A 62 8.04 9.30 3.24
CA ILE A 62 7.96 9.87 1.88
C ILE A 62 8.36 11.33 1.90
N GLU A 63 7.81 12.14 2.81
CA GLU A 63 8.13 13.57 2.91
C GLU A 63 9.63 13.83 3.15
N THR A 64 10.26 13.05 4.04
CA THR A 64 11.70 13.20 4.33
C THR A 64 12.57 12.64 3.22
N ALA A 65 12.15 11.56 2.55
CA ALA A 65 12.84 11.05 1.38
C ALA A 65 12.77 12.04 0.21
N ASP A 66 11.63 12.69 -0.02
CA ASP A 66 11.49 13.74 -1.05
C ASP A 66 12.41 14.92 -0.78
N LYS A 67 12.48 15.40 0.47
CA LYS A 67 13.44 16.45 0.85
C LYS A 67 14.90 16.03 0.62
N ALA A 68 15.23 14.76 0.85
CA ALA A 68 16.57 14.25 0.57
C ALA A 68 16.87 14.23 -0.94
N LEU A 69 15.87 13.88 -1.76
CA LEU A 69 15.98 13.79 -3.22
C LEU A 69 16.02 15.18 -3.89
N THR A 70 15.28 16.17 -3.37
CA THR A 70 15.38 17.56 -3.85
C THR A 70 16.78 18.14 -3.68
N LYS A 71 17.53 17.67 -2.67
CA LYS A 71 18.91 18.11 -2.42
C LYS A 71 19.95 17.26 -3.14
N ASN A 72 19.71 15.96 -3.22
CA ASN A 72 20.58 15.03 -3.94
C ASN A 72 19.73 13.94 -4.61
N GLU A 73 19.54 14.08 -5.92
CA GLU A 73 18.79 13.10 -6.72
C GLU A 73 19.49 11.74 -6.80
N LYS A 74 20.80 11.67 -6.52
CA LYS A 74 21.60 10.44 -6.50
C LYS A 74 21.52 9.72 -5.14
N ASN A 75 20.66 10.15 -4.22
CA ASN A 75 20.43 9.45 -2.96
C ASN A 75 19.50 8.23 -3.17
N TYR A 76 20.08 7.16 -3.74
CA TYR A 76 19.39 5.91 -4.06
C TYR A 76 18.76 5.22 -2.84
N LYS A 77 19.38 5.37 -1.66
CA LYS A 77 18.84 4.84 -0.40
C LYS A 77 17.53 5.53 -0.01
N ALA A 78 17.44 6.86 -0.16
CA ALA A 78 16.20 7.59 0.08
C ALA A 78 15.12 7.23 -0.96
N LEU A 79 15.50 7.07 -2.23
CA LEU A 79 14.60 6.67 -3.31
C LEU A 79 13.99 5.28 -3.07
N PHE A 80 14.81 4.30 -2.67
CA PHE A 80 14.35 2.96 -2.33
C PHE A 80 13.34 2.97 -1.17
N ARG A 81 13.65 3.72 -0.09
CA ARG A 81 12.75 3.86 1.06
C ARG A 81 11.42 4.52 0.70
N LYS A 82 11.45 5.53 -0.19
CA LYS A 82 10.24 6.17 -0.73
C LYS A 82 9.37 5.16 -1.48
N GLY A 83 9.96 4.39 -2.39
CA GLY A 83 9.25 3.35 -3.14
C GLY A 83 8.58 2.33 -2.22
N LYS A 84 9.33 1.83 -1.23
CA LYS A 84 8.80 0.87 -0.25
C LYS A 84 7.68 1.46 0.62
N ALA A 85 7.83 2.70 1.11
CA ALA A 85 6.81 3.38 1.90
C ALA A 85 5.51 3.65 1.10
N LEU A 86 5.62 3.99 -0.19
CA LEU A 86 4.45 4.13 -1.07
C LEU A 86 3.70 2.80 -1.23
N GLY A 87 4.43 1.69 -1.33
CA GLY A 87 3.86 0.35 -1.40
C GLY A 87 3.07 -0.03 -0.14
N GLU A 88 3.63 0.25 1.04
CA GLU A 88 2.96 0.02 2.33
C GLU A 88 1.72 0.92 2.51
N GLN A 89 1.72 2.12 1.95
CA GLN A 89 0.56 3.00 1.94
C GLN A 89 -0.54 2.55 0.96
N GLY A 90 -0.28 1.53 0.14
CA GLY A 90 -1.20 1.00 -0.87
C GLY A 90 -1.11 1.67 -2.24
N TYR A 91 -0.20 2.63 -2.43
CA TYR A 91 0.04 3.27 -3.71
C TYR A 91 1.01 2.45 -4.58
N ILE A 92 0.58 1.23 -4.94
CA ILE A 92 1.43 0.23 -5.60
C ILE A 92 1.97 0.73 -6.95
N GLU A 93 1.12 1.33 -7.80
CA GLU A 93 1.56 1.84 -9.11
C GLU A 93 2.65 2.91 -8.99
N ARG A 94 2.51 3.83 -8.02
CA ARG A 94 3.51 4.87 -7.77
C ARG A 94 4.79 4.29 -7.20
N ALA A 95 4.69 3.28 -6.33
CA ALA A 95 5.84 2.58 -5.79
C ALA A 95 6.66 1.90 -6.89
N ILE A 96 5.99 1.21 -7.83
CA ILE A 96 6.65 0.52 -8.95
C ILE A 96 7.41 1.52 -9.82
N LYS A 97 6.78 2.64 -10.22
CA LYS A 97 7.45 3.69 -11.02
C LYS A 97 8.73 4.20 -10.35
N VAL A 98 8.66 4.48 -9.04
CA VAL A 98 9.83 4.94 -8.27
C VAL A 98 10.93 3.89 -8.20
N LEU A 99 10.58 2.61 -8.06
CA LEU A 99 11.55 1.51 -8.01
C LEU A 99 12.16 1.20 -9.39
N GLU A 100 11.39 1.37 -10.48
CA GLU A 100 11.90 1.28 -11.85
C GLU A 100 12.89 2.41 -12.15
N ASP A 101 12.60 3.63 -11.71
CA ASP A 101 13.53 4.76 -11.84
C ASP A 101 14.80 4.54 -11.03
N LEU A 102 14.69 3.96 -9.83
CA LEU A 102 15.85 3.55 -9.04
C LEU A 102 16.72 2.53 -9.81
N LYS A 103 16.10 1.53 -10.44
CA LYS A 103 16.82 0.52 -11.23
C LYS A 103 17.56 1.13 -12.42
N LYS A 104 16.97 2.13 -13.09
CA LYS A 104 17.62 2.86 -14.19
C LYS A 104 18.82 3.66 -13.72
N LYS A 105 18.73 4.30 -12.55
CA LYS A 105 19.78 5.18 -12.02
C LYS A 105 20.88 4.44 -11.24
N SER A 106 20.55 3.32 -10.60
CA SER A 106 21.46 2.51 -9.78
C SER A 106 21.31 1.02 -10.13
N PRO A 107 22.17 0.50 -11.02
CA PRO A 107 22.21 -0.94 -11.31
C PRO A 107 22.56 -1.80 -10.08
N GLU A 108 23.28 -1.24 -9.10
CA GLU A 108 23.67 -1.94 -7.85
C GLU A 108 22.45 -2.25 -6.97
N ASP A 109 21.51 -1.32 -6.86
CA ASP A 109 20.26 -1.52 -6.11
C ASP A 109 19.15 -2.17 -6.94
N GLY A 110 19.41 -2.43 -8.23
CA GLY A 110 18.48 -3.07 -9.16
C GLY A 110 17.86 -4.38 -8.63
N PRO A 111 18.66 -5.35 -8.13
CA PRO A 111 18.11 -6.60 -7.58
C PRO A 111 17.18 -6.39 -6.37
N LYS A 112 17.46 -5.39 -5.53
CA LYS A 112 16.60 -5.06 -4.37
C LYS A 112 15.29 -4.43 -4.84
N ALA A 113 15.36 -3.56 -5.85
CA ALA A 113 14.20 -2.94 -6.46
C ALA A 113 13.30 -3.99 -7.12
N ASP A 114 13.89 -4.93 -7.89
CA ASP A 114 13.15 -6.01 -8.54
C ASP A 114 12.44 -6.93 -7.53
N ALA A 115 13.10 -7.27 -6.42
CA ALA A 115 12.51 -8.07 -5.35
C ALA A 115 11.28 -7.37 -4.72
N GLU A 116 11.36 -6.06 -4.47
CA GLU A 116 10.23 -5.30 -3.92
C GLU A 116 9.11 -5.13 -4.96
N ILE A 117 9.43 -4.86 -6.23
CA ILE A 117 8.43 -4.81 -7.32
C ILE A 117 7.68 -6.14 -7.42
N ALA A 118 8.38 -7.27 -7.37
CA ALA A 118 7.76 -8.59 -7.38
C ALA A 118 6.82 -8.80 -6.18
N ARG A 119 7.23 -8.37 -4.98
CA ARG A 119 6.40 -8.42 -3.77
C ARG A 119 5.13 -7.58 -3.93
N LEU A 120 5.25 -6.34 -4.40
CA LEU A 120 4.12 -5.43 -4.59
C LEU A 120 3.15 -5.95 -5.65
N ASN A 121 3.64 -6.49 -6.76
CA ASN A 121 2.81 -7.13 -7.78
C ASN A 121 2.06 -8.36 -7.26
N ALA A 122 2.68 -9.16 -6.38
CA ALA A 122 2.01 -10.29 -5.76
C ALA A 122 0.87 -9.83 -4.82
N ILE A 123 1.10 -8.76 -4.04
CA ILE A 123 0.08 -8.16 -3.17
C ILE A 123 -1.09 -7.62 -4.01
N ASP A 124 -0.80 -6.91 -5.10
CA ASP A 124 -1.82 -6.35 -5.99
C ASP A 124 -2.67 -7.44 -6.65
N LYS A 125 -2.04 -8.48 -7.20
CA LYS A 125 -2.74 -9.65 -7.76
C LYS A 125 -3.62 -10.36 -6.72
N ALA A 126 -3.15 -10.47 -5.48
CA ALA A 126 -3.92 -11.07 -4.40
C ALA A 126 -5.17 -10.23 -4.07
N ARG A 127 -5.03 -8.89 -3.98
CA ARG A 127 -6.15 -7.97 -3.77
C ARG A 127 -7.17 -8.06 -4.89
N ALA A 128 -6.72 -7.99 -6.14
CA ALA A 128 -7.58 -8.12 -7.32
C ALA A 128 -8.33 -9.47 -7.36
N LYS A 129 -7.70 -10.57 -6.93
CA LYS A 129 -8.35 -11.88 -6.84
C LYS A 129 -9.45 -11.89 -5.78
N VAL A 130 -9.19 -11.34 -4.60
CA VAL A 130 -10.18 -11.23 -3.51
C VAL A 130 -11.36 -10.37 -3.94
N GLU A 131 -11.12 -9.22 -4.57
CA GLU A 131 -12.16 -8.35 -5.09
C GLU A 131 -13.01 -9.03 -6.16
N ARG A 132 -12.37 -9.73 -7.11
CA ARG A 132 -13.07 -10.52 -8.12
C ARG A 132 -13.96 -11.60 -7.51
N GLN A 133 -13.50 -12.28 -6.46
CA GLN A 133 -14.29 -13.30 -5.75
C GLN A 133 -15.49 -12.68 -5.04
N LYS A 134 -15.29 -11.54 -4.35
CA LYS A 134 -16.38 -10.79 -3.69
C LYS A 134 -17.44 -10.34 -4.70
N LEU A 135 -17.01 -9.79 -5.84
CA LEU A 135 -17.91 -9.35 -6.89
C LEU A 135 -18.72 -10.52 -7.49
N LYS A 136 -18.07 -11.66 -7.74
CA LYS A 136 -18.77 -12.88 -8.18
C LYS A 136 -19.82 -13.32 -7.17
N GLY A 137 -19.48 -13.36 -5.87
CA GLY A 137 -20.42 -13.74 -4.81
C GLY A 137 -21.62 -12.80 -4.69
N PHE A 138 -21.38 -11.49 -4.84
CA PHE A 138 -22.44 -10.47 -4.89
C PHE A 138 -23.39 -10.69 -6.08
N LEU A 139 -22.84 -10.85 -7.28
CA LEU A 139 -23.61 -11.07 -8.52
C LEU A 139 -24.41 -12.38 -8.52
N THR A 140 -23.88 -13.45 -7.90
CA THR A 140 -24.63 -14.71 -7.76
C THR A 140 -25.75 -14.61 -6.72
N ARG A 141 -25.60 -13.78 -5.68
CA ARG A 141 -26.61 -13.62 -4.63
C ARG A 141 -27.83 -12.83 -5.12
N GLU A 142 -27.65 -11.87 -6.02
CA GLU A 142 -28.76 -11.15 -6.66
C GLU A 142 -29.47 -11.96 -7.75
N ARG A 143 -28.85 -13.06 -8.22
CA ARG A 143 -29.38 -13.92 -9.29
C ARG A 143 -30.21 -15.10 -8.80
N GLU A 144 -30.37 -15.34 -7.50
CA GLU A 144 -31.32 -16.37 -7.03
C GLU A 144 -32.76 -15.89 -7.24
N PRO A 145 -33.53 -16.50 -8.16
CA PRO A 145 -34.95 -16.22 -8.30
C PRO A 145 -35.73 -17.03 -7.26
N LYS A 146 -36.81 -16.44 -6.73
CA LYS A 146 -37.83 -17.11 -5.91
C LYS A 146 -38.32 -18.41 -6.59
N SER A 147 -37.74 -19.54 -6.25
CA SER A 147 -38.36 -20.87 -6.35
C SER A 147 -37.53 -21.77 -5.42
N LYS A 148 -38.08 -22.35 -4.36
CA LYS A 148 -39.15 -23.35 -4.38
C LYS A 148 -39.92 -23.30 -3.06
N SER A 149 -41.19 -22.93 -3.09
CA SER A 149 -42.14 -23.31 -2.03
C SER A 149 -42.96 -24.50 -2.51
N LYS A 150 -42.80 -25.61 -1.78
CA LYS A 150 -43.70 -26.75 -1.60
C LYS A 150 -44.21 -27.50 -2.85
N ALA A 151 -43.62 -28.67 -3.07
CA ALA A 151 -44.35 -29.84 -3.58
C ALA A 151 -44.07 -31.02 -2.62
N ALA A 152 -44.97 -31.21 -1.67
CA ALA A 152 -45.11 -32.45 -0.91
C ALA A 152 -46.62 -32.60 -0.64
N ALA A 153 -47.32 -33.15 -1.63
CA ALA A 153 -48.68 -33.67 -1.50
C ALA A 153 -48.57 -35.17 -1.80
N THR A 154 -48.70 -35.98 -0.76
CA THR A 154 -48.78 -37.45 -0.82
C THR A 154 -49.95 -37.88 0.06
N THR A 155 -51.05 -38.25 -0.58
CA THR A 155 -52.31 -38.86 -0.09
C THR A 155 -53.09 -39.17 -1.38
N ASP A 156 -53.63 -40.34 -1.72
CA ASP A 156 -54.03 -41.54 -0.99
C ASP A 156 -54.09 -42.74 -1.97
N HIS A 157 -53.91 -43.96 -1.47
CA HIS A 157 -54.73 -45.11 -1.89
C HIS A 157 -54.71 -46.17 -0.77
N GLU A 158 -55.87 -46.32 -0.13
CA GLU A 158 -56.22 -47.41 0.78
C GLU A 158 -56.46 -48.71 -0.01
N GLU A 159 -56.09 -49.85 0.57
CA GLU A 159 -56.97 -51.03 0.66
C GLU A 159 -56.56 -51.89 1.86
N GLU A 160 -57.56 -52.22 2.67
CA GLU A 160 -57.56 -53.09 3.86
C GLU A 160 -56.98 -54.48 3.55
N ILE A 161 -56.41 -55.21 4.53
CA ILE A 161 -57.02 -56.44 5.06
C ILE A 161 -56.50 -56.77 6.49
N GLU A 162 -57.47 -57.06 7.34
CA GLU A 162 -57.50 -58.10 8.39
C GLU A 162 -56.99 -57.85 9.82
N SER A 163 -58.00 -57.77 10.68
CA SER A 163 -58.09 -57.94 12.11
C SER A 163 -57.36 -59.16 12.67
N ILE A 164 -56.63 -58.98 13.78
CA ILE A 164 -56.57 -59.93 14.90
C ILE A 164 -56.63 -59.15 16.23
N VAL A 165 -57.31 -59.78 17.17
CA VAL A 165 -58.02 -59.29 18.35
C VAL A 165 -57.13 -59.21 19.61
N SER A 166 -57.12 -58.03 20.28
CA SER A 166 -57.14 -57.79 21.75
C SER A 166 -56.00 -58.34 22.68
N PRO A 167 -55.98 -58.05 24.00
CA PRO A 167 -55.97 -56.76 24.71
C PRO A 167 -54.86 -56.68 25.81
N GLY A 168 -54.61 -55.51 26.41
CA GLY A 168 -53.83 -55.41 27.65
C GLY A 168 -53.31 -53.99 27.92
N VAL A 169 -54.11 -53.07 28.47
CA VAL A 169 -54.32 -52.80 29.92
C VAL A 169 -53.17 -51.99 30.57
N ALA A 170 -53.55 -50.78 31.01
CA ALA A 170 -53.11 -49.97 32.17
C ALA A 170 -51.62 -49.63 32.32
N SER A 171 -51.22 -48.35 32.25
CA SER A 171 -51.39 -47.27 33.25
C SER A 171 -50.31 -47.29 34.34
N SER A 172 -50.04 -46.07 34.85
CA SER A 172 -49.33 -45.69 36.09
C SER A 172 -47.80 -45.85 36.07
N SER A 173 -47.00 -44.90 36.55
CA SER A 173 -47.18 -43.56 37.12
C SER A 173 -45.81 -42.86 37.08
#